data_AF-A0A927QGN6-F1
#
_entry.id   AF-A0A927QGN6-F1
#
_cell.length_a   1.000
_cell.length_b   1.000
_cell.length_c   1.000
_cell.angle_alpha   90.00
_cell.angle_beta   90.00
_cell.angle_gamma   90.00
#
_symmetry.space_group_name_H-M   'P 1'
#
loop_
_entity.id
_entity.type
_entity.pdbx_description
1 polymer ?
#
loop_
_entity_poly.entity_id
_entity_poly.type
_entity_poly.pdbx_seq_one_letter_code
_entity_poly.pdbx_strand_id
1 'polypeptide(L)'
;MKYNAPYGSADPNAPYVDRNTAGSAPGSKVPAAAIEHPQREIMSVIEAAGIVPDGKKVDQLLEAIGKLIDAATGGAGDENYVLMTQARANLPIFPHVKTSTGTIPVVSAGDGQVRLPAGYNFLHRGIFNVVTATMDFPTQANRIYHLRWNPTDGFSLKDLANATYNPSALADASPFFDSSYDDMLVSRVMTSGGNVATITNLVNFDRLALSERKSGAASGLSAGTLAYSATQIVEWARTPTIKSVAGSITADATPAASMDHMAAFVDTIVITRYTAQARVRTDWQSSATFASSGAYLDFNLGA
;
A
#
# COMPACT_ATOMS: atom_id res chain seq x y z
N MET A 1 -28.70 -28.68 23.19
CA MET A 1 -29.67 -29.57 23.86
C MET A 1 -29.57 -31.04 23.47
N LYS A 2 -29.72 -31.96 24.44
CA LYS A 2 -29.95 -33.40 24.22
C LYS A 2 -31.44 -33.64 23.89
N TYR A 3 -31.74 -34.52 22.93
CA TYR A 3 -33.12 -34.90 22.61
C TYR A 3 -33.78 -35.68 23.77
N ASN A 4 -35.04 -35.35 24.07
CA ASN A 4 -35.86 -36.06 25.05
C ASN A 4 -37.00 -36.76 24.32
N ALA A 5 -36.99 -38.09 24.27
CA ALA A 5 -38.02 -38.92 23.64
C ALA A 5 -39.38 -38.84 24.38
N PRO A 6 -40.51 -39.16 23.72
CA PRO A 6 -41.82 -39.25 24.37
C PRO A 6 -41.79 -40.09 25.66
N TYR A 7 -42.53 -39.63 26.66
CA TYR A 7 -42.58 -40.28 27.96
C TYR A 7 -43.08 -41.72 27.86
N GLY A 8 -42.26 -42.66 28.34
CA GLY A 8 -42.54 -44.10 28.30
C GLY A 8 -42.10 -44.80 27.01
N SER A 9 -41.44 -44.11 26.07
CA SER A 9 -40.82 -44.76 24.91
C SER A 9 -39.59 -45.57 25.31
N ALA A 10 -39.47 -46.80 24.80
CA ALA A 10 -38.26 -47.62 24.92
C ALA A 10 -37.18 -47.22 23.89
N ASP A 11 -37.58 -46.56 22.81
CA ASP A 11 -36.67 -46.02 21.80
C ASP A 11 -36.27 -44.58 22.19
N PRO A 12 -34.97 -44.31 22.48
CA PRO A 12 -34.46 -42.99 22.81
C PRO A 12 -34.60 -41.94 21.70
N ASN A 13 -34.90 -42.34 20.47
CA ASN A 13 -35.06 -41.46 19.31
C ASN A 13 -36.49 -41.48 18.73
N ALA A 14 -37.46 -42.04 19.47
CA ALA A 14 -38.84 -42.11 19.00
C ALA A 14 -39.40 -40.71 18.73
N PRO A 15 -40.09 -40.48 17.59
CA PRO A 15 -40.67 -39.19 17.27
C PRO A 15 -41.89 -38.88 18.16
N TYR A 16 -42.18 -37.59 18.34
CA TYR A 16 -43.48 -37.16 18.88
C TYR A 16 -44.56 -37.30 17.82
N VAL A 17 -45.65 -38.00 18.15
CA VAL A 17 -46.80 -38.20 17.28
C VAL A 17 -48.04 -37.56 17.88
N ASP A 18 -48.82 -36.89 17.04
CA ASP A 18 -50.09 -36.32 17.44
C ASP A 18 -51.15 -37.39 17.67
N ARG A 19 -52.17 -37.04 18.46
CA ARG A 19 -53.32 -37.92 18.65
C ARG A 19 -54.07 -38.07 17.33
N ASN A 20 -54.27 -39.32 16.89
CA ASN A 20 -55.09 -39.63 15.73
C ASN A 20 -56.47 -40.14 16.17
N THR A 21 -57.51 -39.35 15.91
CA THR A 21 -58.90 -39.65 16.28
C THR A 21 -59.49 -40.84 15.51
N ALA A 22 -59.05 -41.09 14.28
CA ALA A 22 -59.60 -42.15 13.42
C ALA A 22 -59.05 -43.55 13.74
N GLY A 23 -57.90 -43.64 14.42
CA GLY A 23 -57.25 -44.92 14.78
C GLY A 23 -57.24 -45.23 16.28
N SER A 24 -57.92 -44.42 17.11
CA SER A 24 -57.90 -44.52 18.59
C SER A 24 -56.50 -44.55 19.22
N ALA A 25 -55.47 -44.07 18.50
CA ALA A 25 -54.11 -44.01 19.01
C ALA A 25 -53.94 -42.78 19.92
N PRO A 26 -53.54 -42.95 21.20
CA PRO A 26 -53.19 -41.82 22.05
C PRO A 26 -51.94 -41.12 21.49
N GLY A 27 -51.92 -39.79 21.52
CA GLY A 27 -50.73 -39.02 21.13
C GLY A 27 -49.58 -39.21 22.11
N SER A 28 -48.37 -38.84 21.68
CA SER A 28 -47.16 -38.88 22.50
C SER A 28 -47.33 -38.05 23.77
N LYS A 29 -46.96 -38.63 24.92
CA LYS A 29 -46.87 -37.89 26.18
C LYS A 29 -45.57 -37.11 26.21
N VAL A 30 -45.65 -35.79 26.42
CA VAL A 30 -44.46 -34.93 26.47
C VAL A 30 -43.83 -35.02 27.86
N PRO A 31 -42.56 -35.47 27.97
CA PRO A 31 -41.83 -35.43 29.23
C PRO A 31 -41.52 -33.96 29.58
N ALA A 32 -41.54 -33.63 30.88
CA ALA A 32 -41.28 -32.27 31.35
C ALA A 32 -39.93 -31.71 30.86
N ALA A 33 -38.90 -32.56 30.81
CA ALA A 33 -37.56 -32.22 30.33
C ALA A 33 -37.55 -31.70 28.87
N ALA A 34 -38.47 -32.17 28.01
CA ALA A 34 -38.56 -31.69 26.63
C ALA A 34 -39.01 -30.23 26.53
N ILE A 35 -39.63 -29.67 27.58
CA ILE A 35 -40.10 -28.28 27.64
C ILE A 35 -39.16 -27.45 28.52
N GLU A 36 -38.76 -27.98 29.68
CA GLU A 36 -37.95 -27.26 30.66
C GLU A 36 -36.53 -26.95 30.14
N HIS A 37 -35.87 -27.88 29.46
CA HIS A 37 -34.53 -27.62 28.91
C HIS A 37 -34.49 -26.50 27.87
N PRO A 38 -35.37 -26.45 26.85
CA PRO A 38 -35.46 -25.28 25.96
C PRO A 38 -35.69 -23.97 26.70
N GLN A 39 -36.59 -23.97 27.68
CA GLN A 39 -36.86 -22.76 28.47
C GLN A 39 -35.63 -22.31 29.26
N ARG A 40 -34.86 -23.25 29.85
CA ARG A 40 -33.60 -22.96 30.54
C ARG A 40 -32.49 -22.48 29.60
N GLU A 41 -32.36 -23.07 28.40
CA GLU A 41 -31.41 -22.59 27.39
C GLU A 41 -31.74 -21.15 26.97
N ILE A 42 -33.02 -20.85 26.72
CA ILE A 42 -33.48 -19.48 26.42
C ILE A 42 -33.20 -18.53 27.59
N MET A 43 -33.49 -18.97 28.83
CA MET A 43 -33.23 -18.18 30.03
C MET A 43 -31.74 -17.85 30.17
N SER A 44 -30.87 -18.84 29.93
CA SER A 44 -29.43 -18.67 29.99
C SER A 44 -28.93 -17.64 28.98
N VAL A 45 -29.51 -17.56 27.78
CA VAL A 45 -29.17 -16.53 26.78
C VAL A 45 -29.60 -15.13 27.25
N ILE A 46 -30.80 -15.02 27.82
CA ILE A 46 -31.34 -13.76 28.34
C ILE A 46 -30.50 -13.24 29.51
N GLU A 47 -30.16 -14.11 30.45
CA GLU A 47 -29.31 -13.78 31.60
C GLU A 47 -27.87 -13.42 31.17
N ALA A 48 -27.30 -14.15 30.19
CA ALA A 48 -25.99 -13.83 29.64
C ALA A 48 -25.94 -12.44 28.98
N ALA A 49 -27.05 -11.97 28.42
CA ALA A 49 -27.20 -10.62 27.89
C ALA A 49 -27.47 -9.55 28.98
N GLY A 50 -27.49 -9.93 30.26
CA GLY A 50 -27.76 -9.03 31.39
C GLY A 50 -29.22 -8.55 31.47
N ILE A 51 -30.15 -9.24 30.81
CA ILE A 51 -31.59 -8.90 30.84
C ILE A 51 -32.26 -9.68 31.97
N VAL A 52 -33.13 -9.01 32.73
CA VAL A 52 -33.97 -9.69 33.73
C VAL A 52 -35.15 -10.36 33.03
N PRO A 53 -35.35 -11.68 33.19
CA PRO A 53 -36.47 -12.39 32.57
C PRO A 53 -37.84 -11.89 33.05
N ASP A 54 -38.78 -11.73 32.11
CA ASP A 54 -40.15 -11.26 32.34
C ASP A 54 -41.13 -12.07 31.48
N GLY A 55 -42.01 -12.83 32.14
CA GLY A 55 -43.01 -13.66 31.49
C GLY A 55 -44.07 -12.88 30.69
N LYS A 56 -44.08 -11.55 30.75
CA LYS A 56 -44.96 -10.69 29.94
C LYS A 56 -44.33 -10.23 28.62
N LYS A 57 -43.01 -10.37 28.46
CA LYS A 57 -42.28 -9.97 27.26
C LYS A 57 -42.00 -11.18 26.37
N VAL A 58 -42.46 -11.12 25.13
CA VAL A 58 -42.32 -12.21 24.15
C VAL A 58 -41.09 -12.05 23.24
N ASP A 59 -40.36 -10.95 23.37
CA ASP A 59 -39.23 -10.55 22.54
C ASP A 59 -37.87 -10.59 23.25
N GLN A 60 -37.81 -11.04 24.51
CA GLN A 60 -36.58 -11.00 25.31
C GLN A 60 -35.43 -11.82 24.72
N LEU A 61 -35.73 -12.95 24.06
CA LEU A 61 -34.70 -13.74 23.39
C LEU A 61 -34.07 -12.96 22.22
N LEU A 62 -34.88 -12.22 21.46
CA LEU A 62 -34.39 -11.37 20.38
C LEU A 62 -33.56 -10.20 20.93
N GLU A 63 -34.04 -9.53 21.98
CA GLU A 63 -33.30 -8.47 22.67
C GLU A 63 -31.94 -8.97 23.20
N ALA A 64 -31.93 -10.17 23.79
CA ALA A 64 -30.73 -10.81 24.32
C ALA A 64 -29.69 -11.10 23.23
N ILE A 65 -30.13 -11.69 22.11
CA ILE A 65 -29.25 -11.96 20.97
C ILE A 65 -28.69 -10.64 20.42
N GLY A 66 -29.53 -9.60 20.29
CA GLY A 66 -29.09 -8.27 19.85
C GLY A 66 -27.99 -7.69 20.74
N LYS A 67 -28.19 -7.68 22.07
CA LYS A 67 -27.18 -7.20 23.03
C LYS A 67 -25.89 -7.99 23.01
N LEU A 68 -25.96 -9.32 22.87
CA LEU A 68 -24.77 -10.16 22.79
C LEU A 68 -23.97 -9.90 21.51
N ILE A 69 -24.66 -9.65 20.39
CA ILE A 69 -24.02 -9.24 19.13
C ILE A 69 -23.38 -7.87 19.32
N ASP A 70 -24.09 -6.89 19.84
CA ASP A 70 -23.58 -5.53 20.07
C ASP A 70 -22.34 -5.54 20.98
N ALA A 71 -22.36 -6.32 22.07
CA ALA A 71 -21.22 -6.45 22.95
C ALA A 71 -19.99 -7.07 22.25
N ALA A 72 -20.20 -7.98 21.30
CA ALA A 72 -19.13 -8.62 20.53
C ALA A 72 -18.62 -7.75 19.37
N THR A 73 -19.46 -6.89 18.79
CA THR A 73 -19.15 -6.07 17.61
C THR A 73 -18.81 -4.62 17.95
N GLY A 74 -19.02 -4.18 19.20
CA GLY A 74 -18.82 -2.78 19.63
C GLY A 74 -20.06 -1.90 19.48
N GLY A 75 -21.23 -2.48 19.19
CA GLY A 75 -22.49 -1.79 18.98
C GLY A 75 -22.60 -1.21 17.57
N ALA A 76 -23.73 -1.46 16.90
CA ALA A 76 -24.09 -0.74 15.71
C ALA A 76 -24.52 0.69 16.09
N GLY A 77 -23.57 1.63 16.15
CA GLY A 77 -23.91 3.00 15.77
C GLY A 77 -24.40 3.00 14.32
N ASP A 78 -25.11 4.03 13.88
CA ASP A 78 -25.42 4.26 12.44
C ASP A 78 -24.16 4.44 11.56
N GLU A 79 -22.99 4.20 12.14
CA GLU A 79 -21.69 4.12 11.50
C GLU A 79 -21.66 2.89 10.59
N ASN A 80 -21.66 3.13 9.28
CA ASN A 80 -21.37 2.11 8.29
C ASN A 80 -19.92 1.62 8.46
N TYR A 81 -19.70 0.67 9.37
CA TYR A 81 -18.39 0.06 9.56
C TYR A 81 -17.98 -0.67 8.29
N VAL A 82 -16.78 -0.35 7.80
CA VAL A 82 -16.15 -1.10 6.72
C VAL A 82 -15.45 -2.30 7.33
N LEU A 83 -15.82 -3.51 6.91
CA LEU A 83 -15.12 -4.72 7.34
C LEU A 83 -13.64 -4.64 6.93
N MET A 84 -12.72 -5.18 7.73
CA MET A 84 -11.28 -5.17 7.41
C MET A 84 -10.97 -5.74 6.03
N THR A 85 -11.70 -6.75 5.58
CA THR A 85 -11.57 -7.31 4.23
C THR A 85 -11.97 -6.31 3.14
N GLN A 86 -13.06 -5.56 3.35
CA GLN A 86 -13.51 -4.53 2.42
C GLN A 86 -12.56 -3.32 2.42
N ALA A 87 -12.08 -2.93 3.59
CA ALA A 87 -11.12 -1.83 3.72
C ALA A 87 -9.80 -2.16 3.02
N ARG A 88 -9.32 -3.41 3.14
CA ARG A 88 -8.14 -3.91 2.42
C ARG A 88 -8.32 -3.93 0.89
N ALA A 89 -9.53 -4.11 0.39
CA ALA A 89 -9.79 -4.10 -1.05
C ALA A 89 -9.94 -2.68 -1.61
N ASN A 90 -10.51 -1.75 -0.84
CA ASN A 90 -11.11 -0.54 -1.40
C ASN A 90 -10.45 0.78 -0.98
N LEU A 91 -9.68 0.84 0.12
CA LEU A 91 -9.13 2.12 0.59
C LEU A 91 -8.08 2.68 -0.37
N PRO A 92 -8.22 3.90 -0.92
CA PRO A 92 -7.29 4.45 -1.92
C PRO A 92 -6.03 5.03 -1.26
N ILE A 93 -5.34 4.22 -0.47
CA ILE A 93 -4.12 4.59 0.25
C ILE A 93 -2.99 3.68 -0.24
N PHE A 94 -1.90 4.28 -0.71
CA PHE A 94 -0.74 3.53 -1.17
C PHE A 94 0.00 2.85 0.00
N PRO A 95 0.77 1.79 -0.28
CA PRO A 95 1.63 1.17 0.71
C PRO A 95 2.59 2.16 1.38
N HIS A 96 2.73 2.08 2.70
CA HIS A 96 3.61 2.94 3.49
C HIS A 96 4.59 2.10 4.30
N VAL A 97 5.87 2.18 3.99
CA VAL A 97 6.95 1.50 4.74
C VAL A 97 7.31 2.31 5.97
N LYS A 98 7.30 1.67 7.15
CA LYS A 98 7.39 2.35 8.46
C LYS A 98 8.81 2.73 8.88
N THR A 99 9.82 2.50 8.04
CA THR A 99 11.19 2.95 8.29
C THR A 99 11.29 4.47 8.12
N SER A 100 12.24 5.12 8.77
CA SER A 100 12.46 6.57 8.64
C SER A 100 12.72 7.03 7.19
N THR A 101 13.33 6.18 6.37
CA THR A 101 13.62 6.43 4.95
C THR A 101 12.50 6.02 4.00
N GLY A 102 11.46 5.34 4.49
CA GLY A 102 10.41 4.75 3.65
C GLY A 102 10.87 3.60 2.75
N THR A 103 12.02 2.98 3.01
CA THR A 103 12.60 1.93 2.17
C THR A 103 12.71 0.60 2.92
N ILE A 104 12.45 -0.51 2.24
CA ILE A 104 12.85 -1.83 2.74
C ILE A 104 14.28 -2.11 2.24
N PRO A 105 15.26 -2.43 3.09
CA PRO A 105 16.66 -2.57 2.67
C PRO A 105 16.91 -3.94 2.05
N VAL A 106 16.54 -4.11 0.78
CA VAL A 106 16.91 -5.28 -0.01
C VAL A 106 18.41 -5.25 -0.23
N VAL A 107 19.07 -6.40 -0.04
CA VAL A 107 20.53 -6.53 -0.12
C VAL A 107 20.93 -7.65 -1.06
N SER A 108 22.19 -7.65 -1.52
CA SER A 108 22.76 -8.82 -2.19
C SER A 108 23.22 -9.82 -1.12
N ALA A 109 22.79 -11.07 -1.23
CA ALA A 109 23.20 -12.16 -0.33
C ALA A 109 24.37 -12.99 -0.87
N GLY A 110 24.93 -12.59 -2.02
CA GLY A 110 25.94 -13.30 -2.77
C GLY A 110 25.74 -13.14 -4.28
N ASP A 111 26.64 -13.71 -5.06
CA ASP A 111 26.54 -13.67 -6.52
C ASP A 111 25.26 -14.38 -7.00
N GLY A 112 24.50 -13.70 -7.84
CA GLY A 112 23.27 -14.23 -8.41
C GLY A 112 22.08 -14.36 -7.47
N GLN A 113 22.09 -13.68 -6.32
CA GLN A 113 20.93 -13.64 -5.42
C GLN A 113 20.72 -12.26 -4.79
N VAL A 114 19.44 -11.91 -4.62
CA VAL A 114 18.99 -10.78 -3.81
C VAL A 114 18.14 -11.26 -2.66
N ARG A 115 18.30 -10.62 -1.50
CA ARG A 115 17.63 -10.97 -0.25
C ARG A 115 16.74 -9.84 0.23
N LEU A 116 15.48 -10.19 0.46
CA LEU A 116 14.57 -9.43 1.30
C LEU A 116 14.84 -9.83 2.76
N PRO A 117 15.26 -8.91 3.63
CA PRO A 117 15.45 -9.22 5.05
C PRO A 117 14.12 -9.28 5.82
N ALA A 118 14.09 -10.04 6.91
CA ALA A 118 12.94 -10.10 7.82
C ALA A 118 12.82 -8.85 8.74
N GLY A 119 11.62 -8.65 9.30
CA GLY A 119 11.38 -7.72 10.40
C GLY A 119 11.04 -6.28 10.00
N TYR A 120 10.93 -5.99 8.71
CA TYR A 120 10.50 -4.67 8.23
C TYR A 120 8.98 -4.62 8.13
N ASN A 121 8.39 -3.51 8.58
CA ASN A 121 6.95 -3.33 8.62
C ASN A 121 6.53 -2.31 7.58
N PHE A 122 5.42 -2.58 6.90
CA PHE A 122 4.72 -1.60 6.07
C PHE A 122 3.21 -1.76 6.21
N LEU A 123 2.48 -0.67 6.00
CA LEU A 123 1.02 -0.65 6.01
C LEU A 123 0.52 -0.81 4.58
N HIS A 124 -0.23 -1.86 4.33
CA HIS A 124 -1.07 -2.01 3.15
C HIS A 124 -2.40 -1.29 3.40
N ARG A 125 -2.80 -0.42 2.47
CA ARG A 125 -4.07 0.33 2.52
C ARG A 125 -4.22 1.18 3.78
N GLY A 126 -3.10 1.60 4.38
CA GLY A 126 -3.03 2.41 5.61
C GLY A 126 -3.37 1.69 6.91
N ILE A 127 -3.95 0.48 6.86
CA ILE A 127 -4.52 -0.19 8.04
C ILE A 127 -3.93 -1.57 8.31
N PHE A 128 -3.46 -2.28 7.27
CA PHE A 128 -3.03 -3.66 7.42
C PHE A 128 -1.50 -3.74 7.51
N ASN A 129 -0.99 -4.10 8.67
CA ASN A 129 0.44 -4.24 8.88
C ASN A 129 0.96 -5.55 8.27
N VAL A 130 1.93 -5.44 7.36
CA VAL A 130 2.64 -6.54 6.76
C VAL A 130 4.08 -6.52 7.27
N VAL A 131 4.56 -7.69 7.72
CA VAL A 131 5.93 -7.88 8.18
C VAL A 131 6.70 -8.69 7.15
N THR A 132 7.88 -8.24 6.77
CA THR A 132 8.75 -9.01 5.88
C THR A 132 9.30 -10.24 6.59
N ALA A 133 9.40 -11.34 5.85
CA ALA A 133 10.19 -12.51 6.22
C ALA A 133 11.42 -12.58 5.31
N THR A 134 12.46 -13.28 5.76
CA THR A 134 13.66 -13.45 4.95
C THR A 134 13.31 -14.27 3.71
N MET A 135 13.58 -13.72 2.53
CA MET A 135 13.37 -14.39 1.25
C MET A 135 14.54 -14.10 0.31
N ASP A 136 15.02 -15.15 -0.34
CA ASP A 136 16.08 -15.06 -1.34
C ASP A 136 15.48 -15.28 -2.74
N PHE A 137 15.86 -14.42 -3.67
CA PHE A 137 15.42 -14.46 -5.05
C PHE A 137 16.64 -14.66 -5.97
N PRO A 138 16.63 -15.68 -6.83
CA PRO A 138 17.71 -15.90 -7.78
C PRO A 138 17.67 -14.84 -8.88
N THR A 139 18.86 -14.45 -9.36
CA THR A 139 19.02 -13.53 -10.49
C THR A 139 19.88 -14.16 -11.59
N GLN A 140 19.73 -13.65 -12.81
CA GLN A 140 20.59 -13.98 -13.96
C GLN A 140 21.38 -12.73 -14.36
N ALA A 141 22.55 -12.93 -14.96
CA ALA A 141 23.42 -11.85 -15.43
C ALA A 141 22.76 -10.96 -16.51
N ASN A 142 23.15 -9.69 -16.55
CA ASN A 142 22.70 -8.69 -17.53
C ASN A 142 21.17 -8.49 -17.58
N ARG A 143 20.51 -8.59 -16.43
CA ARG A 143 19.05 -8.40 -16.28
C ARG A 143 18.73 -7.21 -15.39
N ILE A 144 17.53 -6.67 -15.60
CA ILE A 144 16.89 -5.70 -14.72
C ILE A 144 15.65 -6.36 -14.13
N TYR A 145 15.52 -6.33 -12.81
CA TYR A 145 14.39 -6.87 -12.10
C TYR A 145 13.69 -5.80 -11.26
N HIS A 146 12.40 -6.01 -11.05
CA HIS A 146 11.56 -5.31 -10.09
C HIS A 146 11.17 -6.26 -8.97
N LEU A 147 11.58 -5.97 -7.74
CA LEU A 147 11.02 -6.66 -6.58
C LEU A 147 9.69 -6.00 -6.23
N ARG A 148 8.62 -6.78 -6.27
CA ARG A 148 7.27 -6.30 -6.02
C ARG A 148 6.61 -7.07 -4.90
N TRP A 149 5.64 -6.44 -4.24
CA TRP A 149 4.76 -7.08 -3.28
C TRP A 149 3.31 -6.83 -3.67
N ASN A 150 2.48 -7.86 -3.61
CA ASN A 150 1.02 -7.72 -3.70
C ASN A 150 0.34 -8.63 -2.66
N PRO A 151 -0.93 -8.36 -2.26
CA PRO A 151 -1.58 -9.12 -1.21
C PRO A 151 -1.94 -10.57 -1.59
N THR A 152 -1.94 -10.90 -2.88
CA THR A 152 -2.30 -12.24 -3.40
C THR A 152 -1.09 -13.18 -3.42
N ASP A 153 0.02 -12.73 -4.01
CA ASP A 153 1.23 -13.52 -4.27
C ASP A 153 2.35 -13.25 -3.28
N GLY A 154 2.26 -12.18 -2.49
CA GLY A 154 3.35 -11.71 -1.64
C GLY A 154 4.50 -11.10 -2.44
N PHE A 155 5.73 -11.29 -1.95
CA PHE A 155 6.93 -10.76 -2.60
C PHE A 155 7.35 -11.61 -3.79
N SER A 156 7.62 -10.98 -4.93
CA SER A 156 8.13 -11.65 -6.11
C SER A 156 9.10 -10.78 -6.90
N LEU A 157 10.14 -11.40 -7.45
CA LEU A 157 11.11 -10.75 -8.31
C LEU A 157 10.69 -10.92 -9.78
N LYS A 158 10.41 -9.81 -10.47
CA LYS A 158 9.94 -9.80 -11.86
C LYS A 158 11.04 -9.34 -12.80
N ASP A 159 11.39 -10.14 -13.81
CA ASP A 159 12.35 -9.75 -14.86
C ASP A 159 11.68 -8.77 -15.83
N LEU A 160 12.27 -7.60 -16.03
CA LEU A 160 11.78 -6.58 -16.96
C LEU A 160 11.72 -7.08 -18.41
N ALA A 161 12.54 -8.06 -18.79
CA ALA A 161 12.54 -8.64 -20.13
C ALA A 161 11.54 -9.80 -20.30
N ASN A 162 10.85 -10.22 -19.23
CA ASN A 162 9.84 -11.26 -19.31
C ASN A 162 8.57 -10.71 -19.99
N ALA A 163 8.13 -11.33 -21.09
CA ALA A 163 6.98 -10.87 -21.87
C ALA A 163 5.62 -11.01 -21.16
N THR A 164 5.50 -11.87 -20.13
CA THR A 164 4.30 -11.93 -19.28
C THR A 164 4.23 -10.74 -18.34
N TYR A 165 5.38 -10.29 -17.83
CA TYR A 165 5.46 -9.13 -16.95
C TYR A 165 5.46 -7.79 -17.71
N ASN A 166 6.20 -7.72 -18.82
CA ASN A 166 6.39 -6.54 -19.65
C ASN A 166 6.15 -6.87 -21.14
N PRO A 167 4.90 -7.12 -21.53
CA PRO A 167 4.56 -7.52 -22.91
C PRO A 167 4.90 -6.45 -23.94
N SER A 168 4.91 -5.19 -23.55
CA SER A 168 5.19 -4.05 -24.43
C SER A 168 6.66 -3.60 -24.41
N ALA A 169 7.55 -4.38 -23.78
CA ALA A 169 8.99 -4.09 -23.67
C ALA A 169 9.28 -2.63 -23.23
N LEU A 170 8.47 -2.12 -22.30
CA LEU A 170 8.60 -0.76 -21.77
C LEU A 170 9.91 -0.60 -21.01
N ALA A 171 10.49 0.59 -21.07
CA ALA A 171 11.66 0.96 -20.28
C ALA A 171 11.36 0.89 -18.78
N ASP A 172 12.37 0.59 -17.97
CA ASP A 172 12.21 0.37 -16.52
C ASP A 172 11.62 1.60 -15.80
N ALA A 173 11.98 2.81 -16.24
CA ALA A 173 11.48 4.06 -15.70
C ALA A 173 10.03 4.40 -16.11
N SER A 174 9.38 3.57 -16.94
CA SER A 174 8.00 3.78 -17.39
C SER A 174 7.04 3.87 -16.21
N PRO A 175 6.12 4.86 -16.14
CA PRO A 175 5.12 4.95 -15.08
C PRO A 175 4.20 3.72 -15.00
N PHE A 176 4.14 2.88 -16.03
CA PHE A 176 3.40 1.61 -16.00
C PHE A 176 3.83 0.68 -14.85
N PHE A 177 5.09 0.78 -14.42
CA PHE A 177 5.61 -0.01 -13.30
C PHE A 177 5.49 0.70 -11.95
N ASP A 178 4.82 1.86 -11.87
CA ASP A 178 4.58 2.56 -10.60
C ASP A 178 3.84 1.66 -9.62
N SER A 179 4.06 1.91 -8.33
CA SER A 179 3.28 1.26 -7.30
C SER A 179 1.81 1.67 -7.43
N SER A 180 0.93 0.68 -7.34
CA SER A 180 -0.50 0.89 -7.15
C SER A 180 -0.86 0.69 -5.67
N TYR A 181 -2.15 0.75 -5.35
CA TYR A 181 -2.60 0.53 -3.97
C TYR A 181 -2.38 -0.92 -3.49
N ASP A 182 -2.45 -1.91 -4.39
CA ASP A 182 -2.26 -3.35 -4.09
C ASP A 182 -0.99 -3.94 -4.67
N ASP A 183 -0.16 -3.14 -5.33
CA ASP A 183 1.09 -3.61 -5.92
C ASP A 183 2.19 -2.61 -5.61
N MET A 184 3.04 -2.97 -4.64
CA MET A 184 4.14 -2.16 -4.15
C MET A 184 5.41 -2.51 -4.91
N LEU A 185 6.03 -1.53 -5.57
CA LEU A 185 7.38 -1.66 -6.11
C LEU A 185 8.40 -1.35 -5.01
N VAL A 186 9.15 -2.36 -4.60
CA VAL A 186 10.04 -2.30 -3.43
C VAL A 186 11.43 -1.84 -3.81
N SER A 187 11.99 -2.44 -4.85
CA SER A 187 13.35 -2.16 -5.30
C SER A 187 13.51 -2.44 -6.79
N ARG A 188 14.45 -1.74 -7.40
CA ARG A 188 15.03 -2.09 -8.69
C ARG A 188 16.33 -2.84 -8.45
N VAL A 189 16.54 -3.93 -9.18
CA VAL A 189 17.76 -4.73 -9.13
C VAL A 189 18.34 -4.79 -10.53
N MET A 190 19.59 -4.36 -10.69
CA MET A 190 20.33 -4.52 -11.94
C MET A 190 21.47 -5.50 -11.73
N THR A 191 21.68 -6.40 -12.67
CA THR A 191 22.78 -7.37 -12.59
C THR A 191 23.79 -7.12 -13.69
N SER A 192 25.08 -7.19 -13.33
CA SER A 192 26.19 -7.10 -14.28
C SER A 192 26.36 -8.40 -15.08
N GLY A 193 27.35 -8.42 -15.99
CA GLY A 193 27.75 -9.63 -16.70
C GLY A 193 28.27 -10.75 -15.77
N GLY A 194 28.80 -10.38 -14.60
CA GLY A 194 29.17 -11.32 -13.53
C GLY A 194 28.02 -11.68 -12.59
N ASN A 195 26.79 -11.26 -12.89
CA ASN A 195 25.60 -11.43 -12.04
C ASN A 195 25.71 -10.76 -10.65
N VAL A 196 26.53 -9.71 -10.54
CA VAL A 196 26.62 -8.89 -9.33
C VAL A 196 25.44 -7.92 -9.33
N ALA A 197 24.66 -7.94 -8.24
CA ALA A 197 23.44 -7.15 -8.12
C ALA A 197 23.71 -5.73 -7.56
N THR A 198 23.38 -4.71 -8.35
CA THR A 198 23.22 -3.32 -7.91
C THR A 198 21.76 -3.09 -7.56
N ILE A 199 21.47 -2.77 -6.30
CA ILE A 199 20.11 -2.67 -5.77
C ILE A 199 19.79 -1.22 -5.42
N THR A 200 18.70 -0.71 -5.98
CA THR A 200 18.13 0.59 -5.65
C THR A 200 16.83 0.36 -4.88
N ASN A 201 16.87 0.57 -3.57
CA ASN A 201 15.69 0.46 -2.71
C ASN A 201 14.81 1.69 -2.88
N LEU A 202 13.52 1.48 -3.16
CA LEU A 202 12.61 2.57 -3.49
C LEU A 202 11.80 3.01 -2.29
N VAL A 203 11.63 4.33 -2.18
CA VAL A 203 10.84 4.97 -1.14
C VAL A 203 9.36 4.71 -1.41
N ASN A 204 8.70 4.14 -0.40
CA ASN A 204 7.29 3.79 -0.37
C ASN A 204 6.63 4.48 0.83
N PHE A 205 6.02 5.63 0.57
CA PHE A 205 5.09 6.30 1.47
C PHE A 205 3.73 6.42 0.79
N ASP A 206 2.67 6.59 1.59
CA ASP A 206 1.34 6.90 1.10
C ASP A 206 1.31 8.23 0.32
N ARG A 207 2.15 9.18 0.75
CA ARG A 207 2.42 10.44 0.05
C ARG A 207 3.92 10.64 -0.06
N LEU A 208 4.38 10.91 -1.27
CA LEU A 208 5.78 11.20 -1.56
C LEU A 208 5.92 12.69 -1.85
N ALA A 209 6.87 13.34 -1.20
CA ALA A 209 7.17 14.75 -1.42
C ALA A 209 8.67 14.99 -1.31
N LEU A 210 9.20 15.85 -2.18
CA LEU A 210 10.59 16.29 -2.16
C LEU A 210 10.63 17.78 -2.45
N SER A 211 11.38 18.52 -1.65
CA SER A 211 11.75 19.92 -1.91
C SER A 211 13.24 20.03 -1.67
N GLU A 212 14.01 20.24 -2.74
CA GLU A 212 15.47 20.21 -2.67
C GLU A 212 16.08 21.24 -3.63
N ARG A 213 17.07 21.99 -3.13
CA ARG A 213 17.86 22.93 -3.93
C ARG A 213 19.21 22.31 -4.31
N LYS A 214 19.57 22.38 -5.58
CA LYS A 214 20.93 22.11 -6.07
C LYS A 214 21.59 23.40 -6.49
N SER A 215 22.75 23.70 -5.93
CA SER A 215 23.53 24.90 -6.24
C SER A 215 24.90 24.54 -6.79
N GLY A 216 25.44 25.41 -7.64
CA GLY A 216 26.77 25.26 -8.23
C GLY A 216 27.13 26.47 -9.09
N ALA A 217 28.24 26.39 -9.82
CA ALA A 217 28.61 27.41 -10.79
C ALA A 217 27.98 27.12 -12.16
N ALA A 218 27.48 28.14 -12.86
CA ALA A 218 27.09 27.99 -14.25
C ALA A 218 28.30 28.01 -15.18
N SER A 219 28.22 27.29 -16.28
CA SER A 219 29.24 27.23 -17.33
C SER A 219 28.74 27.90 -18.61
N GLY A 220 29.65 28.49 -19.39
CA GLY A 220 29.34 28.99 -20.73
C GLY A 220 28.88 27.85 -21.65
N LEU A 221 27.71 28.01 -22.26
CA LEU A 221 27.17 27.06 -23.25
C LEU A 221 27.47 27.51 -24.68
N SER A 222 27.43 28.82 -24.91
CA SER A 222 27.73 29.52 -26.16
C SER A 222 28.11 30.96 -25.84
N ALA A 223 28.56 31.73 -26.84
CA ALA A 223 28.82 33.15 -26.66
C ALA A 223 27.58 33.86 -26.12
N GLY A 224 27.70 34.52 -24.96
CA GLY A 224 26.60 35.20 -24.28
C GLY A 224 25.71 34.31 -23.38
N THR A 225 25.80 32.98 -23.48
CA THR A 225 24.86 32.09 -22.78
C THR A 225 25.53 31.32 -21.63
N LEU A 226 25.00 31.45 -20.42
CA LEU A 226 25.36 30.65 -19.25
C LEU A 226 24.31 29.56 -19.01
N ALA A 227 24.74 28.39 -18.57
CA ALA A 227 23.88 27.28 -18.23
C ALA A 227 24.33 26.57 -16.94
N TYR A 228 23.36 26.13 -16.14
CA TYR A 228 23.58 25.26 -14.99
C TYR A 228 22.62 24.07 -15.06
N SER A 229 23.18 22.87 -14.93
CA SER A 229 22.43 21.62 -14.96
C SER A 229 22.61 20.89 -13.63
N ALA A 230 21.53 20.34 -13.09
CA ALA A 230 21.58 19.55 -11.87
C ALA A 230 20.71 18.29 -11.99
N THR A 231 21.12 17.25 -11.26
CA THR A 231 20.37 16.02 -11.07
C THR A 231 20.07 15.84 -9.59
N GLN A 232 18.82 15.54 -9.28
CA GLN A 232 18.36 15.12 -7.96
C GLN A 232 17.96 13.65 -8.01
N ILE A 233 18.45 12.87 -7.05
CA ILE A 233 18.06 11.48 -6.84
C ILE A 233 16.71 11.47 -6.13
N VAL A 234 15.76 10.71 -6.67
CA VAL A 234 14.39 10.61 -6.16
C VAL A 234 14.15 9.23 -5.57
N GLU A 235 14.47 8.17 -6.35
CA GLU A 235 14.33 6.76 -5.95
C GLU A 235 12.98 6.42 -5.32
N TRP A 236 11.91 6.96 -5.89
CA TRP A 236 10.54 6.68 -5.46
C TRP A 236 9.97 5.45 -6.13
N ALA A 237 9.02 4.81 -5.45
CA ALA A 237 8.27 3.70 -6.01
C ALA A 237 7.19 4.14 -7.01
N ARG A 238 6.98 5.46 -7.16
CA ARG A 238 6.00 6.11 -8.05
C ARG A 238 6.63 7.31 -8.74
N THR A 239 6.23 7.56 -9.98
CA THR A 239 6.70 8.71 -10.75
C THR A 239 6.02 9.98 -10.21
N PRO A 240 6.78 11.09 -10.00
CA PRO A 240 6.18 12.36 -9.59
C PRO A 240 5.05 12.79 -10.53
N THR A 241 3.92 13.21 -9.97
CA THR A 241 2.78 13.78 -10.70
C THR A 241 2.75 15.30 -10.56
N ILE A 242 3.11 15.81 -9.38
CA ILE A 242 3.37 17.22 -9.13
C ILE A 242 4.84 17.47 -9.42
N LYS A 243 5.12 18.36 -10.38
CA LYS A 243 6.47 18.68 -10.85
C LYS A 243 6.59 20.20 -10.96
N SER A 244 7.38 20.80 -10.07
CA SER A 244 7.78 22.20 -10.18
C SER A 244 9.29 22.29 -10.10
N VAL A 245 9.89 22.88 -11.13
CA VAL A 245 11.32 23.17 -11.17
C VAL A 245 11.49 24.66 -11.42
N ALA A 246 12.19 25.32 -10.51
CA ALA A 246 12.62 26.70 -10.68
C ALA A 246 14.14 26.75 -10.68
N GLY A 247 14.74 27.79 -11.26
CA GLY A 247 16.17 27.95 -11.24
C GLY A 247 16.57 29.39 -11.46
N SER A 248 17.84 29.68 -11.19
CA SER A 248 18.43 30.99 -11.45
C SER A 248 19.93 30.84 -11.73
N ILE A 249 20.47 31.82 -12.45
CA ILE A 249 21.91 31.99 -12.66
C ILE A 249 22.25 33.43 -12.30
N THR A 250 23.21 33.59 -11.40
CA THR A 250 23.91 34.85 -11.20
C THR A 250 24.99 34.97 -12.26
N ALA A 251 24.94 36.04 -13.04
CA ALA A 251 25.95 36.36 -14.03
C ALA A 251 26.79 37.55 -13.57
N ASP A 252 28.09 37.35 -13.50
CA ASP A 252 29.06 38.39 -13.24
C ASP A 252 29.61 38.85 -14.59
N ALA A 253 28.97 39.89 -15.16
CA ALA A 253 29.35 40.45 -16.45
C ALA A 253 30.44 41.50 -16.28
N THR A 254 31.48 41.46 -17.11
CA THR A 254 32.47 42.55 -17.20
C THR A 254 32.82 42.81 -18.68
N PRO A 255 32.51 44.00 -19.23
CA PRO A 255 31.77 45.12 -18.64
C PRO A 255 30.29 44.77 -18.35
N ALA A 256 29.59 45.67 -17.66
CA ALA A 256 28.14 45.52 -17.44
C ALA A 256 27.42 45.30 -18.77
N ALA A 257 26.51 44.33 -18.77
CA ALA A 257 25.92 43.79 -19.98
C ALA A 257 24.40 43.73 -19.88
N SER A 258 23.72 43.92 -21.01
CA SER A 258 22.28 43.69 -21.11
C SER A 258 21.98 42.21 -21.37
N MET A 259 20.79 41.81 -20.94
CA MET A 259 20.20 40.54 -21.33
C MET A 259 19.62 40.67 -22.73
N ASP A 260 19.96 39.73 -23.61
CA ASP A 260 19.52 39.79 -25.02
C ASP A 260 18.22 39.02 -25.23
N HIS A 261 18.09 37.81 -24.67
CA HIS A 261 17.00 36.91 -25.04
C HIS A 261 16.24 36.29 -23.87
N MET A 262 16.92 35.76 -22.83
CA MET A 262 16.24 35.00 -21.78
C MET A 262 16.92 35.09 -20.41
N ALA A 263 16.10 35.21 -19.37
CA ALA A 263 16.47 35.14 -17.96
C ALA A 263 16.01 33.84 -17.34
N ALA A 264 16.93 33.12 -16.69
CA ALA A 264 16.61 31.99 -15.83
C ALA A 264 15.62 30.99 -16.46
N PHE A 265 15.77 30.75 -17.77
CA PHE A 265 14.88 29.89 -18.53
C PHE A 265 15.21 28.43 -18.26
N VAL A 266 14.25 27.67 -17.73
CA VAL A 266 14.37 26.23 -17.48
C VAL A 266 13.87 25.47 -18.70
N ASP A 267 14.75 24.74 -19.39
CA ASP A 267 14.43 24.19 -20.72
C ASP A 267 14.43 22.66 -20.82
N THR A 268 15.27 22.01 -20.04
CA THR A 268 15.37 20.55 -19.98
C THR A 268 14.77 20.13 -18.66
N ILE A 269 13.69 19.36 -18.67
CA ILE A 269 13.11 18.78 -17.47
C ILE A 269 12.85 17.30 -17.75
N VAL A 270 13.67 16.43 -17.17
CA VAL A 270 13.51 14.96 -17.26
C VAL A 270 13.26 14.44 -15.86
N ILE A 271 12.02 14.05 -15.59
CA ILE A 271 11.61 13.57 -14.26
C ILE A 271 11.09 12.15 -14.40
N THR A 272 11.77 11.24 -13.75
CA THR A 272 11.39 9.83 -13.58
C THR A 272 11.25 9.51 -12.10
N ARG A 273 10.83 8.30 -11.77
CA ARG A 273 10.82 7.82 -10.38
C ARG A 273 12.22 7.78 -9.73
N TYR A 274 13.29 7.62 -10.52
CA TYR A 274 14.65 7.50 -9.98
C TYR A 274 15.34 8.83 -9.83
N THR A 275 15.14 9.74 -10.78
CA THR A 275 15.85 11.01 -10.84
C THR A 275 15.00 12.12 -11.43
N ALA A 276 15.25 13.34 -10.97
CA ALA A 276 14.81 14.58 -11.60
C ALA A 276 16.03 15.34 -12.09
N GLN A 277 16.05 15.67 -13.38
CA GLN A 277 17.13 16.41 -14.01
C GLN A 277 16.55 17.69 -14.60
N ALA A 278 17.27 18.79 -14.41
CA ALA A 278 16.92 20.03 -15.07
C ALA A 278 18.13 20.87 -15.47
N ARG A 279 17.88 21.79 -16.40
CA ARG A 279 18.84 22.81 -16.81
C ARG A 279 18.18 24.18 -16.83
N VAL A 280 18.85 25.16 -16.22
CA VAL A 280 18.52 26.59 -16.32
C VAL A 280 19.54 27.28 -17.21
N ARG A 281 19.09 28.25 -18.02
CA ARG A 281 19.92 29.06 -18.90
C ARG A 281 19.61 30.54 -18.76
N THR A 282 20.62 31.36 -18.96
CA THR A 282 20.48 32.82 -19.07
C THR A 282 21.32 33.28 -20.25
N ASP A 283 20.76 34.16 -21.07
CA ASP A 283 21.39 34.64 -22.29
C ASP A 283 21.59 36.16 -22.25
N TRP A 284 22.83 36.56 -22.49
CA TRP A 284 23.35 37.90 -22.38
C TRP A 284 24.00 38.34 -23.70
N GLN A 285 24.24 39.64 -23.85
CA GLN A 285 24.91 40.17 -25.03
C GLN A 285 26.24 39.45 -25.33
N SER A 286 26.35 38.91 -26.53
CA SER A 286 27.52 38.13 -26.98
C SER A 286 28.86 38.90 -27.00
N SER A 287 28.82 40.23 -26.86
CA SER A 287 29.97 41.13 -26.84
C SER A 287 30.67 41.25 -25.48
N ALA A 288 30.09 40.74 -24.39
CA ALA A 288 30.68 40.80 -23.06
C ALA A 288 31.24 39.44 -22.59
N THR A 289 32.19 39.48 -21.65
CA THR A 289 32.69 38.27 -20.98
C THR A 289 31.85 38.02 -19.74
N PHE A 290 31.46 36.76 -19.54
CA PHE A 290 30.58 36.35 -18.44
C PHE A 290 31.22 35.26 -17.61
N ALA A 291 31.15 35.43 -16.29
CA ALA A 291 31.34 34.38 -15.32
C ALA A 291 30.05 34.19 -14.51
N SER A 292 29.99 33.14 -13.69
CA SER A 292 28.90 32.92 -12.76
C SER A 292 29.44 32.64 -11.37
N SER A 293 29.10 33.50 -10.42
CA SER A 293 29.36 33.33 -8.99
C SER A 293 28.41 32.34 -8.33
N GLY A 294 27.30 32.00 -9.00
CA GLY A 294 26.37 31.01 -8.49
C GLY A 294 25.19 30.76 -9.41
N ALA A 295 24.64 29.57 -9.31
CA ALA A 295 23.41 29.13 -9.94
C ALA A 295 22.70 28.12 -9.04
N TYR A 296 21.39 28.00 -9.19
CA TYR A 296 20.62 26.98 -8.51
C TYR A 296 19.45 26.45 -9.33
N LEU A 297 19.01 25.24 -8.95
CA LEU A 297 17.77 24.60 -9.37
C LEU A 297 17.05 24.07 -8.13
N ASP A 298 15.78 24.45 -7.99
CA ASP A 298 14.86 23.99 -6.94
C ASP A 298 13.94 22.93 -7.54
N PHE A 299 13.99 21.71 -6.99
CA PHE A 299 13.12 20.61 -7.36
C PHE A 299 12.03 20.46 -6.29
N ASN A 300 10.78 20.69 -6.68
CA ASN A 300 9.60 20.47 -5.84
C ASN A 300 8.72 19.41 -6.50
N LEU A 301 8.75 18.20 -5.96
CA LEU A 301 8.12 17.01 -6.53
C LEU A 301 7.11 16.42 -5.55
N GLY A 302 6.05 15.81 -6.08
CA GLY A 302 5.07 15.05 -5.28
C GLY A 302 4.45 13.89 -6.04
N ALA A 303 4.11 12.80 -5.33
CA ALA A 303 3.41 11.64 -5.86
C ALA A 303 2.47 10.99 -4.83
#